data_AF-A0A537ZLQ1-F1
#
_entry.id   AF-A0A537ZLQ1-F1
#
_cell.length_a   1.000
_cell.length_b   1.000
_cell.length_c   1.000
_cell.angle_alpha   90.00
_cell.angle_beta   90.00
_cell.angle_gamma   90.00
#
_symmetry.space_group_name_H-M   'P 1'
#
loop_
_entity.id
_entity.type
_entity.pdbx_description
1 polymer ?
#
loop_
_entity_poly.entity_id
_entity_poly.type
_entity_poly.pdbx_seq_one_letter_code
_entity_poly.pdbx_strand_id
1 'polypeptide(L)'
;MDRRIFGLENEYGVTCTFRGQRRLSPDEVARYLFRRVVHWGRSSNVFLENGARLYLDVGSHPEYATPECDSITDLVAHDKAGERILEALLAAAEVRLHEEGISGQVYLFKNNTDSAGNSYGCHENYLVARQGEFARMADILIPFFVTRQIYCGAGKVLHGPRGAQFCIAQRAEHIWEGVSSATTRSRPIINTRDEPHADAERFRRLHVIVGDSNMNEWTTFLKVGITDLVLRMVEANTVMRDLTLENPIRAIREISHDIAGKKRVRLANGRELTAIEIQDEYYERTVKFVERRGGDPQTKQLLLEWRDALDALGSGEPEILARKVDWVAKMLMIERYRGKHQLPLSSPKVALLDLAYHDVNRSRGLYYLMERSGKAERMVSEKDISRAMREPPQTTRAKLRG
;
A
#
# COMPACT_ATOMS: atom_id res chain seq x y z
N MET A 1 -3.49 -6.23 22.07
CA MET A 1 -4.21 -4.94 22.19
C MET A 1 -5.47 -5.00 21.32
N ASP A 2 -6.68 -4.90 21.87
CA ASP A 2 -7.92 -5.12 21.07
C ASP A 2 -8.37 -3.91 20.25
N ARG A 3 -7.92 -2.70 20.62
CA ARG A 3 -8.14 -1.46 19.89
C ARG A 3 -6.79 -0.81 19.63
N ARG A 4 -6.40 -0.69 18.36
CA ARG A 4 -5.08 -0.24 17.92
C ARG A 4 -5.20 1.05 17.12
N ILE A 5 -4.25 1.96 17.28
CA ILE A 5 -4.08 3.08 16.36
C ILE A 5 -3.25 2.63 15.16
N PHE A 6 -3.74 2.91 13.97
CA PHE A 6 -3.01 2.73 12.72
C PHE A 6 -3.11 3.96 11.83
N GLY A 7 -2.17 4.06 10.89
CA GLY A 7 -2.12 5.12 9.89
C GLY A 7 -1.37 4.69 8.64
N LEU A 8 -1.65 5.35 7.53
CA LEU A 8 -0.95 5.15 6.25
C LEU A 8 -0.27 6.45 5.83
N GLU A 9 0.93 6.31 5.27
CA GLU A 9 1.71 7.38 4.65
C GLU A 9 1.87 7.01 3.17
N ASN A 10 1.22 7.74 2.26
CA ASN A 10 1.33 7.48 0.83
C ASN A 10 2.07 8.62 0.14
N GLU A 11 3.19 8.29 -0.49
CA GLU A 11 3.86 9.15 -1.48
C GLU A 11 3.22 8.96 -2.86
N TYR A 12 3.08 10.06 -3.60
CA TYR A 12 2.49 10.07 -4.93
C TYR A 12 3.52 10.47 -5.99
N GLY A 13 3.63 9.66 -7.05
CA GLY A 13 4.39 10.02 -8.22
C GLY A 13 3.72 11.17 -8.98
N VAL A 14 4.49 12.16 -9.42
CA VAL A 14 3.97 13.34 -10.12
C VAL A 14 4.67 13.55 -11.46
N THR A 15 3.91 13.86 -12.50
CA THR A 15 4.47 14.26 -13.80
C THR A 15 3.53 15.21 -14.54
N CYS A 16 4.10 16.08 -15.37
CA CYS A 16 3.35 16.94 -16.27
C CYS A 16 3.82 16.69 -17.70
N THR A 17 2.90 16.33 -18.59
CA THR A 17 3.23 16.01 -19.98
C THR A 17 2.43 16.84 -20.96
N PHE A 18 3.02 17.14 -22.12
CA PHE A 18 2.34 17.76 -23.25
C PHE A 18 2.76 17.04 -24.53
N ARG A 19 1.78 16.53 -25.29
CA ARG A 19 2.02 15.74 -26.53
C ARG A 19 3.02 14.59 -26.33
N GLY A 20 2.93 13.90 -25.19
CA GLY A 20 3.79 12.75 -24.87
C GLY A 20 5.21 13.09 -24.40
N GLN A 21 5.55 14.38 -24.24
CA GLN A 21 6.83 14.81 -23.70
C GLN A 21 6.65 15.44 -22.32
N ARG A 22 7.61 15.21 -21.41
CA ARG A 22 7.64 15.86 -20.11
C ARG A 22 7.77 17.37 -20.31
N ARG A 23 6.83 18.13 -19.75
CA ARG A 23 6.77 19.58 -19.89
C ARG A 23 7.40 20.32 -18.73
N LEU A 24 7.21 19.79 -17.52
CA LEU A 24 7.75 20.33 -16.27
C LEU A 24 8.46 19.22 -15.49
N SER A 25 9.47 19.58 -14.71
CA SER A 25 10.09 18.69 -13.74
C SER A 25 9.11 18.36 -12.60
N PRO A 26 9.27 17.22 -11.90
CA PRO A 26 8.45 16.89 -10.73
C PRO A 26 8.40 18.01 -9.69
N ASP A 27 9.54 18.65 -9.40
CA ASP A 27 9.67 19.78 -8.47
C ASP A 27 8.79 20.97 -8.88
N GLU A 28 8.78 21.33 -10.17
CA GLU A 28 7.95 22.42 -10.67
C GLU A 28 6.46 22.08 -10.52
N VAL A 29 6.06 20.86 -10.89
CA VAL A 29 4.66 20.43 -10.76
C VAL A 29 4.24 20.40 -9.30
N ALA A 30 5.09 19.90 -8.41
CA ALA A 30 4.87 19.89 -6.97
C ALA A 30 4.64 21.31 -6.43
N ARG A 31 5.40 22.31 -6.90
CA ARG A 31 5.16 23.72 -6.54
C ARG A 31 3.80 24.24 -7.00
N TYR A 32 3.34 23.89 -8.20
CA TYR A 32 1.98 24.28 -8.66
C TYR A 32 0.89 23.65 -7.81
N LEU A 33 1.01 22.35 -7.52
CA LEU A 33 0.09 21.61 -6.64
C LEU A 33 0.03 22.23 -5.24
N PHE A 34 1.19 22.49 -4.63
CA PHE A 34 1.28 22.96 -3.26
C PHE A 34 1.15 24.48 -3.11
N ARG A 35 1.10 25.27 -4.19
CA ARG A 35 0.91 26.74 -4.08
C ARG A 35 -0.36 27.09 -3.27
N ARG A 36 -1.42 26.29 -3.38
CA ARG A 36 -2.65 26.47 -2.55
C ARG A 36 -2.42 26.06 -1.10
N VAL A 37 -1.68 24.97 -0.88
CA VAL A 37 -1.33 24.45 0.45
C VAL A 37 -0.45 25.43 1.22
N VAL A 38 0.56 26.00 0.56
CA VAL A 38 1.42 27.05 1.11
C VAL A 38 0.61 28.30 1.44
N HIS A 39 -0.40 28.65 0.63
CA HIS A 39 -1.29 29.76 0.97
C HIS A 39 -2.12 29.47 2.23
N TRP A 40 -2.56 28.22 2.45
CA TRP A 40 -3.31 27.82 3.64
C TRP A 40 -2.47 27.83 4.91
N GLY A 41 -1.28 27.21 4.87
CA GLY A 41 -0.48 26.95 6.09
C GLY A 41 0.85 27.67 6.18
N ARG A 42 1.18 28.55 5.21
CA ARG A 42 2.50 29.21 5.06
C ARG A 42 3.70 28.25 4.96
N SER A 43 3.43 26.97 4.71
CA SER A 43 4.39 25.88 4.70
C SER A 43 3.97 24.85 3.65
N SER A 44 4.93 24.14 3.06
CA SER A 44 4.68 22.97 2.21
C SER A 44 4.40 21.71 3.02
N ASN A 45 4.29 21.82 4.35
CA ASN A 45 3.95 20.78 5.29
C ASN A 45 2.87 21.31 6.23
N VAL A 46 1.66 20.77 6.10
CA VAL A 46 0.47 21.25 6.82
C VAL A 46 -0.31 20.08 7.41
N PHE A 47 -1.04 20.36 8.49
CA PHE A 47 -2.12 19.52 8.96
C PHE A 47 -3.44 20.03 8.37
N LEU A 48 -4.31 19.10 7.96
CA LEU A 48 -5.62 19.40 7.37
C LEU A 48 -6.73 19.31 8.42
N GLU A 49 -7.89 19.89 8.12
CA GLU A 49 -9.08 19.87 8.99
C GLU A 49 -9.55 18.44 9.33
N ASN A 50 -9.36 17.49 8.41
CA ASN A 50 -9.65 16.08 8.67
C ASN A 50 -8.59 15.37 9.55
N GLY A 51 -7.66 16.11 10.13
CA GLY A 51 -6.59 15.61 11.00
C GLY A 51 -5.41 14.96 10.28
N ALA A 52 -5.46 14.82 8.94
CA ALA A 52 -4.37 14.30 8.12
C ALA A 52 -3.19 15.28 8.07
N ARG A 53 -2.04 14.78 7.61
CA ARG A 53 -0.88 15.60 7.28
C ARG A 53 -0.62 15.51 5.78
N LEU A 54 -0.43 16.66 5.14
CA LEU A 54 -0.10 16.77 3.71
C LEU A 54 1.20 17.56 3.57
N TYR A 55 2.20 16.96 2.94
CA TYR A 55 3.50 17.60 2.77
C TYR A 55 4.23 17.19 1.49
N LEU A 56 5.33 17.89 1.18
CA LEU A 56 6.28 17.46 0.16
C LEU A 56 7.44 16.71 0.84
N ASP A 57 7.62 15.44 0.48
CA ASP A 57 8.72 14.62 1.00
C ASP A 57 9.98 14.73 0.12
N VAL A 58 11.03 14.00 0.49
CA VAL A 58 12.29 13.89 -0.25
C VAL A 58 12.02 13.48 -1.71
N GLY A 59 12.57 14.24 -2.66
CA GLY A 59 12.32 14.02 -4.09
C GLY A 59 11.08 14.73 -4.62
N SER A 60 10.47 15.62 -3.83
CA SER A 60 9.31 16.45 -4.20
C SER A 60 8.04 15.65 -4.49
N HIS A 61 7.92 14.45 -3.94
CA HIS A 61 6.68 13.71 -3.98
C HIS A 61 5.67 14.34 -3.01
N PRO A 62 4.44 14.65 -3.46
CA PRO A 62 3.32 14.86 -2.55
C PRO A 62 3.15 13.63 -1.66
N GLU A 63 3.12 13.84 -0.35
CA GLU A 63 2.86 12.79 0.62
C GLU A 63 1.64 13.14 1.46
N TYR A 64 0.72 12.20 1.54
CA TYR A 64 -0.46 12.27 2.39
C TYR A 64 -0.36 11.19 3.47
N ALA A 65 -0.28 11.62 4.73
CA ALA A 65 -0.37 10.76 5.89
C ALA A 65 -1.77 10.88 6.50
N THR A 66 -2.47 9.74 6.63
CA THR A 66 -3.81 9.69 7.21
C THR A 66 -3.80 10.24 8.65
N PRO A 67 -4.94 10.75 9.16
CA PRO A 67 -5.10 10.88 10.60
C PRO A 67 -4.95 9.52 11.28
N GLU A 68 -4.76 9.54 12.59
CA GLU A 68 -4.79 8.33 13.41
C GLU A 68 -6.18 7.72 13.38
N CYS A 69 -6.28 6.47 12.92
CA CYS A 69 -7.53 5.71 12.88
C CYS A 69 -7.44 4.51 13.82
N ASP A 70 -8.59 4.07 14.35
CA ASP A 70 -8.74 2.83 15.13
C ASP A 70 -9.84 1.92 14.58
N SER A 71 -10.42 2.29 13.44
CA SER A 71 -11.36 1.53 12.64
C SER A 71 -10.78 1.35 11.24
N ILE A 72 -10.72 0.11 10.75
CA ILE A 72 -10.08 -0.19 9.46
C ILE A 72 -10.85 0.47 8.32
N THR A 73 -12.19 0.50 8.40
CA THR A 73 -13.02 1.19 7.41
C THR A 73 -12.79 2.70 7.43
N ASP A 74 -12.57 3.31 8.60
CA ASP A 74 -12.23 4.73 8.68
C ASP A 74 -10.86 5.00 8.07
N LEU A 75 -9.88 4.13 8.31
CA LEU A 75 -8.57 4.25 7.65
C LEU A 75 -8.69 4.17 6.13
N VAL A 76 -9.44 3.21 5.59
CA VAL A 76 -9.68 3.09 4.15
C VAL A 76 -10.38 4.34 3.60
N ALA A 77 -11.38 4.87 4.31
CA ALA A 77 -12.06 6.11 3.92
C ALA A 77 -11.10 7.31 3.92
N HIS A 78 -10.23 7.44 4.92
CA HIS A 78 -9.25 8.52 5.01
C HIS A 78 -8.09 8.41 4.01
N ASP A 79 -7.66 7.20 3.68
CA ASP A 79 -6.70 6.93 2.60
C ASP A 79 -7.29 7.34 1.25
N LYS A 80 -8.55 6.96 0.98
CA LYS A 80 -9.28 7.41 -0.22
C LYS A 80 -9.56 8.90 -0.23
N ALA A 81 -9.80 9.51 0.93
CA ALA A 81 -9.96 10.95 1.06
C ALA A 81 -8.68 11.70 0.65
N GLY A 82 -7.51 11.15 0.96
CA GLY A 82 -6.22 11.68 0.49
C GLY A 82 -6.14 11.75 -1.03
N GLU A 83 -6.56 10.67 -1.72
CA GLU A 83 -6.63 10.65 -3.19
C GLU A 83 -7.58 11.72 -3.75
N ARG A 84 -8.75 11.93 -3.12
CA ARG A 84 -9.72 12.98 -3.54
C ARG A 84 -9.18 14.40 -3.31
N ILE A 85 -8.48 14.62 -2.20
CA ILE A 85 -7.86 15.92 -1.89
C ILE A 85 -6.77 16.23 -2.93
N LEU A 86 -5.91 15.26 -3.24
CA LEU A 86 -4.86 15.41 -4.24
C LEU A 86 -5.42 15.57 -5.66
N GLU A 87 -6.49 14.86 -6.03
CA GLU A 87 -7.22 15.07 -7.30
C GLU A 87 -7.74 16.51 -7.42
N ALA A 88 -8.30 17.08 -6.34
CA ALA A 88 -8.76 18.47 -6.32
C ALA A 88 -7.61 19.49 -6.44
N LEU A 89 -6.45 19.20 -5.84
CA LEU A 89 -5.25 20.03 -6.02
C LEU A 89 -4.70 19.95 -7.44
N LEU A 90 -4.76 18.78 -8.08
CA LEU A 90 -4.39 18.57 -9.47
C LEU A 90 -5.25 19.44 -10.41
N ALA A 91 -6.57 19.41 -10.26
CA ALA A 91 -7.47 20.24 -11.07
C ALA A 91 -7.15 21.74 -10.90
N ALA A 92 -6.88 22.19 -9.68
CA ALA A 92 -6.52 23.59 -9.43
C ALA A 92 -5.14 23.97 -10.02
N ALA A 93 -4.19 23.03 -10.04
CA ALA A 93 -2.87 23.23 -10.65
C ALA A 93 -2.97 23.34 -12.18
N GLU A 94 -3.78 22.49 -12.82
CA GLU A 94 -3.98 22.52 -14.28
C GLU A 94 -4.61 23.83 -14.76
N VAL A 95 -5.59 24.37 -14.03
CA VAL A 95 -6.18 25.69 -14.33
C VAL A 95 -5.11 26.79 -14.32
N ARG A 96 -4.24 26.81 -13.29
CA ARG A 96 -3.17 27.82 -13.17
C ARG A 96 -2.10 27.68 -14.23
N LEU A 97 -1.70 26.45 -14.54
CA LEU A 97 -0.77 26.20 -15.64
C LEU A 97 -1.32 26.79 -16.94
N HIS A 98 -2.62 26.60 -17.18
CA HIS A 98 -3.28 27.17 -18.35
C HIS A 98 -3.33 28.70 -18.34
N GLU A 99 -3.67 29.32 -17.19
CA GLU A 99 -3.66 30.78 -17.00
C GLU A 99 -2.27 31.40 -17.24
N GLU A 100 -1.21 30.69 -16.87
CA GLU A 100 0.19 31.10 -17.10
C GLU A 100 0.70 30.73 -18.53
N GLY A 101 -0.18 30.26 -19.42
CA GLY A 101 0.15 29.91 -20.81
C GLY A 101 0.92 28.60 -20.98
N ILE A 102 0.98 27.76 -19.93
CA ILE A 102 1.66 26.47 -19.93
C ILE A 102 0.65 25.38 -20.27
N SER A 103 0.68 24.91 -21.52
CA SER A 103 -0.07 23.73 -21.93
C SER A 103 0.56 22.46 -21.40
N GLY A 104 -0.20 21.67 -20.63
CA GLY A 104 0.22 20.37 -20.10
C GLY A 104 -0.90 19.69 -19.32
N GLN A 105 -0.81 18.37 -19.19
CA GLN A 105 -1.66 17.57 -18.33
C GLN A 105 -0.83 17.04 -17.17
N VAL A 106 -1.32 17.25 -15.95
CA VAL A 106 -0.67 16.80 -14.73
C VAL A 106 -1.24 15.44 -14.36
N TYR A 107 -0.38 14.52 -13.95
CA TYR A 107 -0.74 13.19 -13.48
C TYR A 107 -0.19 12.97 -12.08
N LEU A 108 -0.99 12.32 -11.25
CA LEU A 108 -0.63 11.87 -9.92
C LEU A 108 -0.88 10.38 -9.82
N PHE A 109 0.13 9.62 -9.43
CA PHE A 109 0.10 8.17 -9.38
C PHE A 109 0.26 7.69 -7.94
N LYS A 110 -0.69 6.89 -7.47
CA LYS A 110 -0.58 6.16 -6.20
C LYS A 110 0.06 4.79 -6.46
N ASN A 111 1.36 4.79 -6.69
CA ASN A 111 2.18 3.61 -6.94
C ASN A 111 3.50 3.73 -6.17
N ASN A 112 4.51 2.91 -6.52
CA ASN A 112 5.78 2.88 -5.78
C ASN A 112 7.03 3.04 -6.64
N THR A 113 6.88 3.22 -7.95
CA THR A 113 7.99 3.29 -8.90
C THR A 113 7.74 4.31 -9.99
N ASP A 114 8.71 5.15 -10.31
CA ASP A 114 8.66 5.98 -11.51
C ASP A 114 9.26 5.26 -12.74
N SER A 115 9.20 5.92 -13.90
CA SER A 115 9.79 5.41 -15.14
C SER A 115 11.33 5.41 -15.15
N ALA A 116 11.97 6.11 -14.22
CA ALA A 116 13.43 6.14 -14.08
C ALA A 116 13.94 5.04 -13.13
N GLY A 117 13.05 4.26 -12.51
CA GLY A 117 13.38 3.21 -11.57
C GLY A 117 13.59 3.70 -10.13
N ASN A 118 13.30 4.98 -9.85
CA ASN A 118 13.23 5.45 -8.47
C ASN A 118 11.98 4.87 -7.81
N SER A 119 12.06 4.62 -6.52
CA SER A 119 10.92 4.11 -5.76
C SER A 119 10.63 4.95 -4.52
N TYR A 120 9.35 5.13 -4.26
CA TYR A 120 8.71 5.85 -3.16
C TYR A 120 7.70 4.93 -2.44
N GLY A 121 7.34 5.26 -1.21
CA GLY A 121 6.69 4.34 -0.28
C GLY A 121 5.18 4.52 -0.11
N CYS A 122 4.52 3.40 0.21
CA CYS A 122 3.37 3.40 1.10
C CYS A 122 3.85 2.83 2.43
N HIS A 123 3.87 3.64 3.49
CA HIS A 123 4.23 3.15 4.82
C HIS A 123 2.99 2.90 5.67
N GLU A 124 3.02 1.80 6.40
CA GLU A 124 1.99 1.45 7.37
C GLU A 124 2.54 1.70 8.77
N ASN A 125 1.72 2.31 9.61
CA ASN A 125 2.06 2.62 10.99
C ASN A 125 1.09 1.89 11.90
N TYR A 126 1.62 1.13 12.86
CA TYR A 126 0.84 0.42 13.87
C TYR A 126 1.34 0.78 15.26
N LEU A 127 0.46 1.29 16.14
CA LEU A 127 0.77 1.47 17.55
C LEU A 127 0.89 0.09 18.20
N VAL A 128 2.04 -0.25 18.77
CA VAL A 128 2.25 -1.52 19.48
C VAL A 128 2.62 -1.25 20.93
N ALA A 129 2.34 -2.22 21.80
CA ALA A 129 2.78 -2.14 23.20
C ALA A 129 4.32 -2.12 23.28
N ARG A 130 4.87 -1.32 24.22
CA ARG A 130 6.33 -1.27 24.42
C ARG A 130 6.87 -2.46 25.20
N GLN A 131 6.02 -3.14 25.95
CA GLN A 131 6.37 -4.35 26.70
C GLN A 131 6.69 -5.51 25.74
N GLY A 132 7.70 -6.30 26.12
CA GLY A 132 8.17 -7.45 25.33
C GLY A 132 9.42 -7.15 24.49
N GLU A 133 9.93 -8.18 23.84
CA GLU A 133 11.12 -8.11 23.01
C GLU A 133 10.76 -7.75 21.56
N PHE A 134 11.11 -6.53 21.14
CA PHE A 134 10.85 -6.07 19.77
C PHE A 134 11.52 -6.96 18.71
N ALA A 135 12.71 -7.50 19.01
CA ALA A 135 13.40 -8.44 18.13
C ALA A 135 12.54 -9.67 17.84
N ARG A 136 11.98 -10.30 18.88
CA ARG A 136 11.07 -11.45 18.73
C ARG A 136 9.83 -11.10 17.90
N MET A 137 9.26 -9.90 18.10
CA MET A 137 8.15 -9.43 17.27
C MET A 137 8.57 -9.31 15.81
N ALA A 138 9.73 -8.72 15.52
CA ALA A 138 10.26 -8.60 14.17
C ALA A 138 10.50 -9.97 13.51
N ASP A 139 11.08 -10.94 14.24
CA ASP A 139 11.35 -12.29 13.73
C ASP A 139 10.06 -13.01 13.31
N ILE A 140 8.96 -12.81 14.06
CA ILE A 140 7.65 -13.36 13.70
C ILE A 140 7.01 -12.55 12.55
N LEU A 141 7.18 -11.23 12.49
CA LEU A 141 6.49 -10.43 11.49
C LEU A 141 7.17 -10.43 10.10
N ILE A 142 8.49 -10.59 10.03
CA ILE A 142 9.24 -10.55 8.76
C ILE A 142 8.73 -11.60 7.76
N PRO A 143 8.59 -12.90 8.10
CA PRO A 143 8.08 -13.90 7.17
C PRO A 143 6.65 -13.60 6.71
N PHE A 144 5.80 -13.09 7.61
CA PHE A 144 4.45 -12.65 7.27
C PHE A 144 4.46 -11.49 6.26
N PHE A 145 5.27 -10.46 6.50
CA PHE A 145 5.37 -9.30 5.62
C PHE A 145 5.97 -9.62 4.25
N VAL A 146 6.95 -10.53 4.19
CA VAL A 146 7.53 -11.01 2.93
C VAL A 146 6.50 -11.74 2.07
N THR A 147 5.59 -12.48 2.69
CA THR A 147 4.66 -13.38 1.98
C THR A 147 3.28 -12.78 1.74
N ARG A 148 2.82 -11.78 2.53
CA ARG A 148 1.50 -11.15 2.35
C ARG A 148 1.31 -10.48 0.98
N GLN A 149 2.40 -10.15 0.28
CA GLN A 149 2.34 -9.56 -1.06
C GLN A 149 1.51 -10.38 -2.05
N ILE A 150 1.35 -11.70 -1.84
CA ILE A 150 0.54 -12.55 -2.71
C ILE A 150 -0.94 -12.11 -2.80
N TYR A 151 -1.49 -11.50 -1.75
CA TYR A 151 -2.85 -10.94 -1.76
C TYR A 151 -2.88 -9.41 -1.63
N CYS A 152 -1.75 -8.76 -1.34
CA CYS A 152 -1.70 -7.30 -1.18
C CYS A 152 -0.76 -6.54 -2.14
N GLY A 153 -0.11 -7.22 -3.08
CA GLY A 153 0.72 -6.60 -4.11
C GLY A 153 -0.10 -5.80 -5.11
N ALA A 154 0.50 -4.74 -5.66
CA ALA A 154 -0.16 -3.85 -6.62
C ALA A 154 0.19 -4.14 -8.09
N GLY A 155 1.08 -5.10 -8.34
CA GLY A 155 1.51 -5.55 -9.65
C GLY A 155 2.50 -4.59 -10.30
N LYS A 156 3.48 -5.14 -11.04
CA LYS A 156 4.43 -4.37 -11.85
C LYS A 156 4.79 -5.10 -13.13
N VAL A 157 4.91 -4.38 -14.23
CA VAL A 157 5.66 -4.89 -15.40
C VAL A 157 7.12 -4.47 -15.25
N LEU A 158 7.98 -5.42 -14.90
CA LEU A 158 9.40 -5.21 -14.72
C LEU A 158 10.13 -5.47 -16.03
N HIS A 159 10.97 -4.52 -16.45
CA HIS A 159 11.86 -4.68 -17.60
C HIS A 159 13.25 -5.09 -17.11
N GLY A 160 13.66 -6.32 -17.42
CA GLY A 160 14.98 -6.84 -17.07
C GLY A 160 15.80 -7.24 -18.31
N PRO A 161 17.07 -7.65 -18.11
CA PRO A 161 17.93 -8.11 -19.19
C PRO A 161 17.36 -9.29 -19.99
N ARG A 162 16.51 -10.10 -19.36
CA ARG A 162 15.84 -11.27 -19.97
C ARG A 162 14.50 -10.95 -20.62
N GLY A 163 14.12 -9.68 -20.71
CA GLY A 163 12.83 -9.22 -21.22
C GLY A 163 11.91 -8.69 -20.12
N ALA A 164 10.69 -8.34 -20.51
CA ALA A 164 9.67 -7.88 -19.59
C ALA A 164 8.98 -9.07 -18.91
N GLN A 165 8.71 -8.95 -17.62
CA GLN A 165 7.94 -9.92 -16.82
C GLN A 165 6.92 -9.19 -15.94
N PHE A 166 5.80 -9.83 -15.63
CA PHE A 166 4.85 -9.32 -14.66
C PHE A 166 5.22 -9.83 -13.27
N CYS A 167 5.21 -8.96 -12.27
CA CYS A 167 5.55 -9.25 -10.88
C CYS A 167 4.38 -8.86 -9.97
N ILE A 168 4.22 -9.57 -8.86
CA ILE A 168 3.14 -9.37 -7.89
C ILE A 168 3.26 -8.03 -7.17
N ALA A 169 4.46 -7.64 -6.76
CA ALA A 169 4.71 -6.44 -5.95
C ALA A 169 5.69 -5.47 -6.61
N GLN A 170 5.42 -4.18 -6.49
CA GLN A 170 6.30 -3.11 -6.97
C GLN A 170 7.51 -2.91 -6.07
N ARG A 171 7.31 -2.99 -4.74
CA ARG A 171 8.36 -2.69 -3.76
C ARG A 171 9.41 -3.77 -3.63
N ALA A 172 9.12 -5.02 -4.00
CA ALA A 172 10.01 -6.16 -3.78
C ALA A 172 11.45 -5.97 -4.31
N GLU A 173 11.61 -5.35 -5.48
CA GLU A 173 12.93 -5.07 -6.07
C GLU A 173 13.71 -3.97 -5.34
N HIS A 174 13.05 -3.18 -4.50
CA HIS A 174 13.60 -2.00 -3.85
C HIS A 174 13.80 -2.15 -2.33
N ILE A 175 13.47 -3.31 -1.76
CA ILE A 175 13.73 -3.65 -0.35
C ILE A 175 15.10 -4.32 -0.25
N TRP A 176 15.96 -3.88 0.69
CA TRP A 176 17.34 -4.37 0.79
C TRP A 176 17.73 -4.92 2.16
N GLU A 177 17.03 -4.54 3.23
CA GLU A 177 17.31 -5.00 4.59
C GLU A 177 16.05 -5.56 5.26
N GLY A 178 16.23 -6.42 6.26
CA GLY A 178 15.11 -6.91 7.08
C GLY A 178 14.65 -5.83 8.05
N VAL A 179 15.60 -5.24 8.77
CA VAL A 179 15.37 -4.29 9.87
C VAL A 179 16.43 -3.19 9.83
N SER A 180 16.02 -1.93 9.85
CA SER A 180 16.93 -0.77 9.76
C SER A 180 16.21 0.51 10.19
N SER A 181 16.94 1.61 10.43
CA SER A 181 16.32 2.91 10.73
C SER A 181 16.18 3.83 9.50
N ALA A 182 16.86 3.53 8.39
CA ALA A 182 16.84 4.37 7.19
C ALA A 182 15.72 3.96 6.21
N THR A 183 14.91 4.93 5.76
CA THR A 183 13.78 4.69 4.85
C THR A 183 14.14 4.82 3.37
N THR A 184 15.23 5.51 3.02
CA THR A 184 15.58 5.82 1.62
C THR A 184 16.78 5.03 1.08
N ARG A 185 17.80 4.75 1.92
CA ARG A 185 19.03 4.04 1.50
C ARG A 185 18.93 2.52 1.65
N SER A 186 18.66 2.02 2.86
CA SER A 186 18.59 0.58 3.15
C SER A 186 17.20 -0.02 2.98
N ARG A 187 16.13 0.77 3.12
CA ARG A 187 14.74 0.36 2.88
C ARG A 187 14.43 -1.00 3.54
N PRO A 188 14.40 -1.07 4.88
CA PRO A 188 14.13 -2.31 5.59
C PRO A 188 12.70 -2.80 5.41
N ILE A 189 12.38 -4.04 5.78
CA ILE A 189 10.98 -4.49 5.90
C ILE A 189 10.30 -3.78 7.08
N ILE A 190 10.98 -3.74 8.23
CA ILE A 190 10.55 -3.04 9.45
C ILE A 190 11.51 -1.91 9.76
N ASN A 191 10.99 -0.68 9.85
CA ASN A 191 11.75 0.47 10.26
C ASN A 191 11.80 0.59 11.80
N THR A 192 12.99 0.82 12.35
CA THR A 192 13.23 0.86 13.80
C THR A 192 13.27 2.26 14.40
N ARG A 193 12.85 3.29 13.66
CA ARG A 193 12.78 4.66 14.18
C ARG A 193 11.79 4.72 15.34
N ASP A 194 12.30 4.97 16.55
CA ASP A 194 11.50 4.99 17.79
C ASP A 194 10.86 6.37 18.02
N GLU A 195 9.98 6.76 17.11
CA GLU A 195 9.14 7.96 17.22
C GLU A 195 7.68 7.52 17.40
N PRO A 196 7.26 7.19 18.64
CA PRO A 196 5.95 6.58 18.88
C PRO A 196 4.78 7.54 18.60
N HIS A 197 5.04 8.85 18.63
CA HIS A 197 4.02 9.89 18.69
C HIS A 197 2.93 9.56 19.71
N ALA A 198 3.31 8.99 20.84
CA ALA A 198 2.46 8.61 21.95
C ALA A 198 3.34 8.63 23.21
N ASP A 199 2.78 8.20 24.35
CA ASP A 199 3.59 7.95 25.55
C ASP A 199 4.68 6.92 25.25
N ALA A 200 5.94 7.37 25.28
CA ALA A 200 7.12 6.60 24.92
C ALA A 200 7.50 5.53 25.95
N GLU A 201 6.91 5.54 27.15
CA GLU A 201 7.08 4.46 28.11
C GLU A 201 6.13 3.29 27.80
N ARG A 202 4.97 3.60 27.24
CA ARG A 202 3.87 2.64 27.03
C ARG A 202 3.82 2.05 25.64
N PHE A 203 4.20 2.82 24.61
CA PHE A 203 3.97 2.44 23.21
C PHE A 203 5.20 2.61 22.33
N ARG A 204 5.18 1.89 21.20
CA ARG A 204 6.07 2.08 20.04
C ARG A 204 5.22 2.26 18.79
N ARG A 205 5.80 2.91 17.77
CA ARG A 205 5.23 2.94 16.42
C ARG A 205 5.97 1.91 15.58
N LEU A 206 5.30 0.80 15.26
CA LEU A 206 5.80 -0.15 14.29
C LEU A 206 5.60 0.45 12.89
N HIS A 207 6.70 0.82 12.24
CA HIS A 207 6.71 1.44 10.92
C HIS A 207 7.13 0.42 9.87
N VAL A 208 6.21 0.08 8.97
CA VAL A 208 6.37 -0.99 7.97
C VAL A 208 6.41 -0.34 6.59
N ILE A 209 7.46 -0.60 5.81
CA ILE A 209 7.69 0.09 4.53
C ILE A 209 7.75 -0.85 3.31
N VAL A 210 7.42 -2.13 3.53
CA VAL A 210 7.45 -3.21 2.53
C VAL A 210 6.21 -3.24 1.63
N GLY A 211 5.10 -2.67 2.08
CA GLY A 211 3.82 -2.72 1.38
C GLY A 211 3.79 -1.84 0.13
N ASP A 212 3.07 -2.31 -0.89
CA ASP A 212 2.75 -1.48 -2.06
C ASP A 212 1.65 -0.47 -1.73
N SER A 213 1.60 0.61 -2.52
CA SER A 213 0.47 1.56 -2.55
C SER A 213 -0.69 0.91 -3.30
N ASN A 214 -1.82 0.71 -2.63
CA ASN A 214 -2.95 -0.01 -3.20
C ASN A 214 -4.04 0.95 -3.70
N MET A 215 -4.57 0.64 -4.89
CA MET A 215 -5.74 1.34 -5.43
C MET A 215 -7.02 0.69 -4.91
N ASN A 216 -7.06 -0.63 -4.78
CA ASN A 216 -8.27 -1.32 -4.35
C ASN A 216 -8.53 -1.17 -2.84
N GLU A 217 -9.77 -0.79 -2.49
CA GLU A 217 -10.23 -0.64 -1.10
C GLU A 217 -10.16 -1.96 -0.34
N TRP A 218 -10.54 -3.07 -0.99
CA TRP A 218 -10.46 -4.40 -0.40
C TRP A 218 -9.01 -4.78 -0.09
N THR A 219 -8.07 -4.51 -0.99
CA THR A 219 -6.65 -4.81 -0.74
C THR A 219 -6.14 -4.04 0.47
N THR A 220 -6.47 -2.76 0.59
CA THR A 220 -6.05 -1.92 1.72
C THR A 220 -6.67 -2.40 3.02
N PHE A 221 -7.97 -2.72 3.00
CA PHE A 221 -8.70 -3.28 4.13
C PHE A 221 -8.06 -4.59 4.63
N LEU A 222 -7.77 -5.53 3.73
CA LEU A 222 -7.16 -6.80 4.11
C LEU A 222 -5.70 -6.64 4.56
N LYS A 223 -4.91 -5.82 3.86
CA LYS A 223 -3.50 -5.54 4.19
C LYS A 223 -3.35 -5.04 5.63
N VAL A 224 -4.17 -4.07 6.03
CA VAL A 224 -4.11 -3.48 7.38
C VAL A 224 -4.78 -4.39 8.40
N GLY A 225 -5.97 -4.92 8.08
CA GLY A 225 -6.75 -5.71 9.02
C GLY A 225 -6.10 -7.03 9.42
N ILE A 226 -5.54 -7.78 8.46
CA ILE A 226 -4.83 -9.02 8.78
C ILE A 226 -3.56 -8.74 9.56
N THR A 227 -2.85 -7.66 9.22
CA THR A 227 -1.67 -7.25 9.99
C THR A 227 -2.03 -6.94 11.44
N ASP A 228 -3.13 -6.22 11.68
CA ASP A 228 -3.60 -5.97 13.04
C ASP A 228 -3.93 -7.27 13.79
N LEU A 229 -4.65 -8.22 13.18
CA LEU A 229 -4.94 -9.51 13.80
C LEU A 229 -3.68 -10.31 14.16
N VAL A 230 -2.69 -10.35 13.25
CA VAL A 230 -1.40 -10.99 13.50
C VAL A 230 -0.66 -10.27 14.63
N LEU A 231 -0.66 -8.94 14.69
CA LEU A 231 -0.06 -8.18 15.78
C LEU A 231 -0.74 -8.49 17.12
N ARG A 232 -2.08 -8.59 17.17
CA ARG A 232 -2.81 -8.97 18.38
C ARG A 232 -2.40 -10.35 18.88
N MET A 233 -2.27 -11.31 17.96
CA MET A 233 -1.82 -12.67 18.26
C MET A 233 -0.39 -12.69 18.82
N VAL A 234 0.53 -11.92 18.22
CA VAL A 234 1.94 -11.82 18.64
C VAL A 234 2.07 -11.13 20.00
N GLU A 235 1.37 -10.02 20.23
CA GLU A 235 1.33 -9.32 21.52
C GLU A 235 0.76 -10.19 22.65
N ALA A 236 -0.13 -11.12 22.32
CA ALA A 236 -0.66 -12.10 23.26
C ALA A 236 0.31 -13.27 23.55
N ASN A 237 1.55 -13.22 23.03
CA ASN A 237 2.57 -14.27 23.17
C ASN A 237 2.11 -15.64 22.66
N THR A 238 1.26 -15.67 21.62
CA THR A 238 0.83 -16.92 21.01
C THR A 238 2.04 -17.67 20.44
N VAL A 239 2.15 -18.97 20.75
CA VAL A 239 3.24 -19.80 20.26
C VAL A 239 3.07 -20.06 18.75
N MET A 240 4.06 -19.63 17.99
CA MET A 240 4.17 -19.81 16.54
C MET A 240 5.27 -20.83 16.23
N ARG A 241 5.13 -21.52 15.09
CA ARG A 241 6.26 -22.25 14.52
C ARG A 241 7.32 -21.24 14.09
N ASP A 242 8.58 -21.65 14.14
CA ASP A 242 9.66 -20.84 13.58
C ASP A 242 9.59 -20.87 12.05
N LEU A 243 9.23 -19.71 11.49
CA LEU A 243 9.10 -19.45 10.05
C LEU A 243 10.19 -18.49 9.56
N THR A 244 11.27 -18.31 10.34
CA THR A 244 12.39 -17.44 9.97
C THR A 244 12.92 -17.82 8.59
N LEU A 245 12.93 -16.87 7.67
CA LEU A 245 13.45 -17.05 6.32
C LEU A 245 14.98 -17.06 6.35
N GLU A 246 15.62 -17.95 5.58
CA GLU A 246 17.07 -17.97 5.44
C GLU A 246 17.59 -16.64 4.88
N ASN A 247 16.87 -16.08 3.90
CA ASN A 247 17.15 -14.77 3.35
C ASN A 247 15.85 -14.06 2.96
N PRO A 248 15.30 -13.18 3.82
CA PRO A 248 14.07 -12.45 3.56
C PRO A 248 14.09 -11.61 2.26
N ILE A 249 15.25 -11.05 1.91
CA ILE A 249 15.44 -10.13 0.78
C ILE A 249 15.48 -10.87 -0.55
N ARG A 250 16.04 -12.08 -0.55
CA ARG A 250 15.94 -12.98 -1.69
C ARG A 250 14.52 -13.51 -1.82
N ALA A 251 13.92 -13.96 -0.72
CA ALA A 251 12.58 -14.54 -0.70
C ALA A 251 11.52 -13.57 -1.23
N ILE A 252 11.53 -12.29 -0.80
CA ILE A 252 10.54 -11.30 -1.25
C ILE A 252 10.53 -11.09 -2.77
N ARG A 253 11.71 -11.12 -3.42
CA ARG A 253 11.85 -10.98 -4.88
C ARG A 253 11.46 -12.26 -5.60
N GLU A 254 11.91 -13.41 -5.11
CA GLU A 254 11.55 -14.71 -5.67
C GLU A 254 10.05 -14.97 -5.64
N ILE A 255 9.37 -14.55 -4.56
CA ILE A 255 7.90 -14.60 -4.45
C ILE A 255 7.25 -13.61 -5.42
N SER A 256 7.73 -12.36 -5.48
CA SER A 256 7.15 -11.35 -6.39
C SER A 256 7.20 -11.77 -7.87
N HIS A 257 8.27 -12.46 -8.27
CA HIS A 257 8.45 -12.94 -9.64
C HIS A 257 7.59 -14.17 -9.99
N ASP A 258 7.01 -14.85 -9.00
CA ASP A 258 6.26 -16.08 -9.22
C ASP A 258 4.75 -15.86 -9.04
N ILE A 259 4.11 -15.41 -10.12
CA ILE A 259 2.65 -15.23 -10.18
C ILE A 259 1.86 -16.54 -9.97
N ALA A 260 2.49 -17.71 -10.14
CA ALA A 260 1.84 -19.00 -9.96
C ALA A 260 1.85 -19.48 -8.50
N GLY A 261 2.58 -18.82 -7.59
CA GLY A 261 2.61 -19.14 -6.16
C GLY A 261 3.26 -20.49 -5.80
N LYS A 262 4.08 -21.06 -6.68
CA LYS A 262 4.71 -22.39 -6.54
C LYS A 262 6.15 -22.34 -6.03
N LYS A 263 6.77 -21.17 -6.04
CA LYS A 263 8.15 -20.95 -5.63
C LYS A 263 8.28 -21.23 -4.14
N ARG A 264 9.07 -22.24 -3.81
CA ARG A 264 9.46 -22.53 -2.42
C ARG A 264 10.63 -21.65 -2.03
N VAL A 265 10.55 -21.05 -0.84
CA VAL A 265 11.61 -20.26 -0.21
C VAL A 265 12.13 -21.00 1.02
N ARG A 266 13.44 -20.90 1.27
CA ARG A 266 14.11 -21.63 2.34
C ARG A 266 13.99 -20.91 3.67
N LEU A 267 13.67 -21.68 4.71
CA LEU A 267 13.66 -21.25 6.10
C LEU A 267 15.04 -21.50 6.75
N ALA A 268 15.35 -20.80 7.83
CA ALA A 268 16.59 -20.94 8.59
C ALA A 268 16.80 -22.37 9.13
N ASN A 269 15.71 -23.10 9.40
CA ASN A 269 15.72 -24.49 9.84
C ASN A 269 15.87 -25.51 8.68
N GLY A 270 16.07 -25.05 7.44
CA GLY A 270 16.28 -25.88 6.26
C GLY A 270 15.02 -26.38 5.56
N ARG A 271 13.83 -26.21 6.15
CA ARG A 271 12.56 -26.46 5.45
C ARG A 271 12.38 -25.48 4.30
N GLU A 272 11.64 -25.87 3.28
CA GLU A 272 11.24 -24.98 2.19
C GLU A 272 9.72 -24.93 2.09
N LEU A 273 9.15 -23.74 2.05
CA LEU A 273 7.70 -23.53 1.97
C LEU A 273 7.37 -22.53 0.84
N THR A 274 6.19 -22.65 0.24
CA THR A 274 5.65 -21.60 -0.63
C THR A 274 5.17 -20.41 0.21
N ALA A 275 4.98 -19.25 -0.42
CA ALA A 275 4.41 -18.08 0.25
C ALA A 275 2.99 -18.36 0.78
N ILE A 276 2.21 -19.19 0.08
CA ILE A 276 0.86 -19.60 0.47
C ILE A 276 0.93 -20.50 1.72
N GLU A 277 1.81 -21.51 1.73
CA GLU A 277 2.01 -22.39 2.90
C GLU A 277 2.44 -21.59 4.15
N ILE A 278 3.29 -20.56 3.98
CA ILE A 278 3.67 -19.67 5.08
C ILE A 278 2.46 -18.87 5.58
N GLN A 279 1.67 -18.28 4.67
CA GLN A 279 0.47 -17.52 5.04
C GLN A 279 -0.61 -18.40 5.68
N ASP A 280 -0.77 -19.66 5.26
CA ASP A 280 -1.66 -20.64 5.87
C ASP A 280 -1.30 -20.90 7.34
N GLU A 281 0.00 -21.00 7.66
CA GLU A 281 0.46 -21.15 9.06
C GLU A 281 0.11 -19.93 9.91
N TYR A 282 0.18 -18.71 9.36
CA TYR A 282 -0.31 -17.50 10.05
C TYR A 282 -1.83 -17.49 10.19
N TYR A 283 -2.55 -17.87 9.13
CA TYR A 283 -4.00 -17.92 9.11
C TYR A 283 -4.53 -18.87 10.18
N GLU A 284 -4.08 -20.12 10.20
CA GLU A 284 -4.53 -21.12 11.17
C GLU A 284 -4.30 -20.68 12.62
N ARG A 285 -3.15 -20.05 12.88
CA ARG A 285 -2.79 -19.58 14.22
C ARG A 285 -3.65 -18.39 14.63
N THR A 286 -3.93 -17.49 13.69
CA THR A 286 -4.78 -16.32 13.91
C THR A 286 -6.23 -16.74 14.14
N VAL A 287 -6.76 -17.70 13.38
CA VAL A 287 -8.10 -18.28 13.59
C VAL A 287 -8.22 -18.85 15.00
N LYS A 288 -7.30 -19.74 15.41
CA LYS A 288 -7.30 -20.34 16.75
C LYS A 288 -7.18 -19.28 17.86
N PHE A 289 -6.42 -18.21 17.62
CA PHE A 289 -6.31 -17.08 18.54
C PHE A 289 -7.65 -16.34 18.69
N VAL A 290 -8.31 -16.02 17.57
CA VAL A 290 -9.61 -15.33 17.55
C VAL A 290 -10.72 -16.19 18.16
N GLU A 291 -10.78 -17.49 17.86
CA GLU A 291 -11.76 -18.41 18.44
C GLU A 291 -11.71 -18.43 19.98
N ARG A 292 -10.51 -18.34 20.57
CA ARG A 292 -10.32 -18.34 22.03
C ARG A 292 -10.70 -17.02 22.69
N ARG A 293 -10.54 -15.89 21.99
CA ARG A 293 -10.78 -14.54 22.55
C ARG A 293 -12.14 -13.95 22.17
N GLY A 294 -12.80 -14.53 21.18
CA GLY A 294 -13.95 -13.94 20.52
C GLY A 294 -13.52 -13.03 19.37
N GLY A 295 -14.27 -13.07 18.27
CA GLY A 295 -14.09 -12.19 17.11
C GLY A 295 -15.35 -11.37 16.86
N ASP A 296 -15.18 -10.07 16.66
CA ASP A 296 -16.25 -9.19 16.20
C ASP A 296 -16.59 -9.47 14.71
N PRO A 297 -17.70 -8.92 14.17
CA PRO A 297 -18.07 -9.15 12.78
C PRO A 297 -16.98 -8.79 11.76
N GLN A 298 -16.22 -7.71 12.01
CA GLN A 298 -15.13 -7.27 11.14
C GLN A 298 -13.97 -8.29 11.13
N THR A 299 -13.61 -8.83 12.30
CA THR A 299 -12.61 -9.89 12.43
C THR A 299 -13.03 -11.14 11.68
N LYS A 300 -14.31 -11.54 11.78
CA LYS A 300 -14.84 -12.69 11.04
C LYS A 300 -14.79 -12.47 9.53
N GLN A 301 -15.16 -11.26 9.08
CA GLN A 301 -15.05 -10.88 7.66
C GLN A 301 -13.61 -10.95 7.18
N LEU A 302 -12.66 -10.39 7.93
CA LEU A 302 -11.23 -10.42 7.60
C LEU A 302 -10.71 -11.87 7.46
N LEU A 303 -11.04 -12.75 8.41
CA LEU A 303 -10.61 -14.15 8.34
C LEU A 303 -11.23 -14.88 7.14
N LEU A 304 -12.51 -14.67 6.87
CA LEU A 304 -13.17 -15.25 5.68
C LEU A 304 -12.50 -14.79 4.39
N GLU A 305 -12.32 -13.48 4.24
CA GLU A 305 -11.71 -12.87 3.05
C GLU A 305 -10.24 -13.29 2.87
N TRP A 306 -9.50 -13.47 3.97
CA TRP A 306 -8.13 -13.98 3.93
C TRP A 306 -8.10 -15.44 3.47
N ARG A 307 -8.99 -16.30 3.98
CA ARG A 307 -9.11 -17.70 3.56
C ARG A 307 -9.46 -17.79 2.08
N ASP A 308 -10.49 -17.08 1.64
CA ASP A 308 -10.93 -17.06 0.24
C ASP A 308 -9.79 -16.64 -0.70
N ALA A 309 -9.00 -15.64 -0.29
CA ALA A 309 -7.84 -15.21 -1.06
C ALA A 309 -6.74 -16.28 -1.13
N LEU A 310 -6.42 -16.94 -0.01
CA LEU A 310 -5.42 -18.01 0.02
C LEU A 310 -5.89 -19.24 -0.77
N ASP A 311 -7.18 -19.58 -0.73
CA ASP A 311 -7.75 -20.70 -1.50
C ASP A 311 -7.71 -20.45 -3.01
N ALA A 312 -8.12 -19.26 -3.47
CA ALA A 312 -8.05 -18.90 -4.89
C ALA A 312 -6.60 -18.89 -5.41
N LEU A 313 -5.65 -18.40 -4.61
CA LEU A 313 -4.23 -18.42 -4.97
C LEU A 313 -3.67 -19.85 -4.94
N GLY A 314 -4.08 -20.67 -3.96
CA GLY A 314 -3.64 -22.05 -3.78
C GLY A 314 -4.18 -23.02 -4.85
N SER A 315 -5.41 -22.79 -5.33
CA SER A 315 -6.00 -23.57 -6.43
C SER A 315 -5.43 -23.19 -7.80
N GLY A 316 -4.70 -22.07 -7.88
CA GLY A 316 -4.16 -21.54 -9.12
C GLY A 316 -5.18 -20.78 -9.97
N GLU A 317 -6.22 -20.24 -9.34
CA GLU A 317 -7.31 -19.47 -9.96
C GLU A 317 -7.32 -18.01 -9.42
N PRO A 318 -6.22 -17.25 -9.57
CA PRO A 318 -6.14 -15.89 -9.04
C PRO A 318 -7.23 -14.97 -9.60
N GLU A 319 -7.79 -15.24 -10.77
CA GLU A 319 -8.86 -14.47 -11.40
C GLU A 319 -10.15 -14.38 -10.57
N ILE A 320 -10.39 -15.29 -9.63
CA ILE A 320 -11.49 -15.19 -8.65
C ILE A 320 -11.35 -13.88 -7.85
N LEU A 321 -10.12 -13.40 -7.68
CA LEU A 321 -9.78 -12.17 -6.96
C LEU A 321 -9.72 -10.93 -7.86
N ALA A 322 -10.16 -11.01 -9.13
CA ALA A 322 -10.04 -9.91 -10.11
C ALA A 322 -10.68 -8.58 -9.68
N ARG A 323 -11.69 -8.63 -8.80
CA ARG A 323 -12.34 -7.44 -8.24
C ARG A 323 -11.68 -6.94 -6.96
N LYS A 324 -10.87 -7.77 -6.30
CA LYS A 324 -10.42 -7.59 -4.92
C LYS A 324 -8.93 -7.23 -4.85
N VAL A 325 -8.08 -7.93 -5.58
CA VAL A 325 -6.61 -7.80 -5.50
C VAL A 325 -6.06 -6.98 -6.67
N ASP A 326 -5.27 -5.95 -6.37
CA ASP A 326 -4.74 -5.00 -7.36
C ASP A 326 -3.90 -5.67 -8.45
N TRP A 327 -2.91 -6.49 -8.08
CA TRP A 327 -2.04 -7.13 -9.08
C TRP A 327 -2.82 -8.06 -10.00
N VAL A 328 -3.84 -8.76 -9.50
CA VAL A 328 -4.71 -9.64 -10.29
C VAL A 328 -5.53 -8.82 -11.27
N ALA A 329 -6.22 -7.78 -10.78
CA ALA A 329 -7.05 -6.89 -11.61
C ALA A 329 -6.22 -6.28 -12.76
N LYS A 330 -5.03 -5.78 -12.41
CA LYS A 330 -4.10 -5.18 -13.37
C LYS A 330 -3.56 -6.21 -14.37
N MET A 331 -3.13 -7.39 -13.90
CA MET A 331 -2.61 -8.46 -14.76
C MET A 331 -3.66 -8.84 -15.82
N LEU A 332 -4.90 -9.13 -15.40
CA LEU A 332 -5.97 -9.51 -16.31
C LEU A 332 -6.32 -8.41 -17.30
N MET A 333 -6.30 -7.14 -16.86
CA MET A 333 -6.49 -5.99 -17.74
C MET A 333 -5.39 -5.91 -18.80
N ILE A 334 -4.12 -6.06 -18.40
CA ILE A 334 -2.96 -6.03 -19.30
C ILE A 334 -3.03 -7.21 -20.28
N GLU A 335 -3.27 -8.43 -19.82
CA GLU A 335 -3.35 -9.61 -20.68
C GLU A 335 -4.48 -9.50 -21.70
N ARG A 336 -5.65 -9.00 -21.30
CA ARG A 336 -6.77 -8.76 -22.22
C ARG A 336 -6.40 -7.76 -23.31
N TYR A 337 -5.72 -6.66 -22.95
CA TYR A 337 -5.30 -5.64 -23.90
C TYR A 337 -4.22 -6.19 -24.85
N ARG A 338 -3.24 -6.91 -24.31
CA ARG A 338 -2.17 -7.57 -25.08
C ARG A 338 -2.72 -8.57 -26.08
N GLY A 339 -3.65 -9.43 -25.66
CA GLY A 339 -4.30 -10.41 -26.54
C GLY A 339 -5.09 -9.75 -27.67
N LYS A 340 -5.88 -8.71 -27.34
CA LYS A 340 -6.67 -7.98 -28.35
C LYS A 340 -5.80 -7.27 -29.40
N HIS A 341 -4.67 -6.70 -28.99
CA HIS A 341 -3.81 -5.88 -29.85
C HIS A 341 -2.53 -6.59 -30.31
N GLN A 342 -2.37 -7.88 -29.97
CA GLN A 342 -1.19 -8.69 -30.27
C GLN A 342 0.12 -8.01 -29.82
N LEU A 343 0.15 -7.50 -28.59
CA LEU A 343 1.30 -6.76 -28.06
C LEU A 343 2.16 -7.63 -27.13
N PRO A 344 3.51 -7.57 -27.27
CA PRO A 344 4.40 -8.17 -26.28
C PRO A 344 4.28 -7.42 -24.94
N LEU A 345 4.64 -8.08 -23.85
CA LEU A 345 4.62 -7.49 -22.50
C LEU A 345 5.55 -6.27 -22.40
N SER A 346 6.65 -6.26 -23.18
CA SER A 346 7.60 -5.16 -23.27
C SER A 346 7.11 -3.93 -24.03
N SER A 347 5.88 -3.95 -24.56
CA SER A 347 5.34 -2.83 -25.33
C SER A 347 5.24 -1.56 -24.47
N PRO A 348 5.64 -0.38 -24.98
CA PRO A 348 5.41 0.89 -24.30
C PRO A 348 3.95 1.16 -23.95
N LYS A 349 3.00 0.60 -24.73
CA LYS A 349 1.57 0.68 -24.42
C LYS A 349 1.22 -0.09 -23.14
N VAL A 350 1.88 -1.21 -22.88
CA VAL A 350 1.68 -1.97 -21.64
C VAL A 350 2.27 -1.23 -20.45
N ALA A 351 3.45 -0.63 -20.59
CA ALA A 351 4.04 0.22 -19.54
C ALA A 351 3.12 1.40 -19.18
N LEU A 352 2.45 2.00 -20.18
CA LEU A 352 1.45 3.04 -19.95
C LEU A 352 0.23 2.51 -19.19
N LEU A 353 -0.26 1.30 -19.49
CA LEU A 353 -1.37 0.67 -18.76
C LEU A 353 -1.00 0.37 -17.30
N ASP A 354 0.21 -0.14 -17.06
CA ASP A 354 0.74 -0.38 -15.71
C ASP A 354 0.72 0.90 -14.88
N LEU A 355 1.18 2.03 -15.46
CA LEU A 355 1.18 3.32 -14.78
C LEU A 355 -0.23 3.92 -14.62
N ALA A 356 -1.03 3.91 -15.69
CA ALA A 356 -2.37 4.51 -15.71
C ALA A 356 -3.39 3.79 -14.81
N TYR A 357 -3.11 2.55 -14.40
CA TYR A 357 -3.86 1.87 -13.34
C TYR A 357 -3.85 2.68 -12.02
N HIS A 358 -2.76 3.38 -11.75
CA HIS A 358 -2.54 4.10 -10.49
C HIS A 358 -2.87 5.59 -10.55
N ASP A 359 -3.37 6.10 -11.68
CA ASP A 359 -3.74 7.51 -11.78
C ASP A 359 -4.93 7.79 -10.86
N VAL A 360 -4.75 8.75 -9.95
CA VAL A 360 -5.77 9.11 -8.95
C VAL A 360 -6.94 9.89 -9.56
N ASN A 361 -6.78 10.42 -10.77
CA ASN A 361 -7.86 11.11 -11.48
C ASN A 361 -8.98 10.13 -11.83
N ARG A 362 -10.14 10.31 -11.23
CA ARG A 362 -11.26 9.38 -11.34
C ARG A 362 -11.83 9.31 -12.73
N SER A 363 -11.73 10.36 -13.55
CA SER A 363 -12.25 10.36 -14.91
C SER A 363 -11.44 9.52 -15.89
N ARG A 364 -10.13 9.33 -15.65
CA ARG A 364 -9.22 8.66 -16.61
C ARG A 364 -8.40 7.50 -16.03
N GLY A 365 -8.18 7.44 -14.72
CA GLY A 365 -7.43 6.36 -14.09
C GLY A 365 -8.11 5.02 -14.27
N LEU A 366 -7.34 4.00 -14.67
CA LEU A 366 -7.93 2.72 -15.10
C LEU A 366 -8.59 1.98 -13.93
N TYR A 367 -8.03 2.07 -12.71
CA TYR A 367 -8.70 1.54 -11.51
C TYR A 367 -10.10 2.16 -11.33
N TYR A 368 -10.21 3.49 -11.39
CA TYR A 368 -11.49 4.19 -11.21
C TYR A 368 -12.48 3.97 -12.37
N LEU A 369 -11.98 3.76 -13.59
CA LEU A 369 -12.81 3.31 -14.70
C LEU A 369 -13.36 1.90 -14.47
N MET A 370 -12.55 1.00 -13.90
CA MET A 370 -12.99 -0.35 -13.52
C MET A 370 -14.00 -0.32 -12.38
N GLU A 371 -13.73 0.44 -11.32
CA GLU A 371 -14.63 0.64 -10.17
C GLU A 371 -16.01 1.15 -10.60
N ARG A 372 -16.07 2.21 -11.41
CA ARG A 372 -17.34 2.73 -11.95
C ARG A 372 -18.11 1.73 -12.81
N SER A 373 -17.41 0.78 -13.44
CA SER A 373 -18.04 -0.30 -14.21
C SER A 373 -18.41 -1.53 -13.35
N GLY A 374 -18.30 -1.42 -12.02
CA GLY A 374 -18.59 -2.49 -11.08
C GLY A 374 -17.58 -3.63 -11.11
N LYS A 375 -16.32 -3.36 -11.51
CA LYS A 375 -15.24 -4.36 -11.62
C LYS A 375 -14.18 -4.23 -10.53
N ALA A 376 -14.40 -3.36 -9.55
CA ALA A 376 -13.59 -3.29 -8.34
C ALA A 376 -14.51 -3.35 -7.12
N GLU A 377 -14.05 -4.04 -6.08
CA GLU A 377 -14.75 -4.16 -4.81
C GLU A 377 -14.58 -2.89 -3.99
N ARG A 378 -15.62 -2.55 -3.23
CA ARG A 378 -15.66 -1.38 -2.36
C ARG A 378 -15.86 -1.81 -0.92
N MET A 379 -15.10 -1.20 -0.02
CA MET A 379 -15.22 -1.40 1.42
C MET A 379 -15.88 -0.20 2.12
N VAL A 380 -15.89 0.96 1.45
CA VAL A 380 -16.48 2.20 1.98
C VAL A 380 -17.31 2.92 0.91
N SER A 381 -18.31 3.68 1.36
CA SER A 381 -19.14 4.46 0.45
C SER A 381 -18.47 5.78 0.06
N GLU A 382 -18.84 6.37 -1.09
CA GLU A 382 -18.38 7.73 -1.44
C GLU A 382 -18.82 8.77 -0.40
N LYS A 383 -19.92 8.51 0.34
CA LYS A 383 -20.36 9.37 1.44
C LYS A 383 -19.35 9.35 2.59
N ASP A 384 -18.84 8.18 2.95
CA ASP A 384 -17.83 8.03 4.00
C ASP A 384 -16.51 8.69 3.58
N ILE A 385 -16.08 8.49 2.33
CA ILE A 385 -14.89 9.16 1.77
C ILE A 385 -15.07 10.68 1.79
N SER A 386 -16.23 11.19 1.32
CA SER A 386 -16.51 12.63 1.28
C SER A 386 -16.54 13.25 2.68
N ARG A 387 -17.05 12.52 3.68
CA ARG A 387 -16.98 12.92 5.09
C ARG A 387 -15.54 12.95 5.59
N ALA A 388 -14.77 11.90 5.33
CA ALA A 388 -13.36 11.77 5.73
C ALA A 388 -12.43 12.82 5.08
N MET A 389 -12.84 13.51 4.01
CA MET A 389 -12.11 14.66 3.47
C MET A 389 -12.17 15.90 4.37
N ARG A 390 -13.16 16.00 5.26
CA ARG A 390 -13.46 17.21 6.04
C ARG A 390 -13.47 16.98 7.54
N GLU A 391 -13.87 15.79 7.96
CA GLU A 391 -14.04 15.44 9.37
C GLU A 391 -12.96 14.44 9.80
N PRO A 392 -12.27 14.65 10.93
CA PRO A 392 -11.33 13.68 11.48
C PRO A 392 -12.04 12.45 12.06
N PRO A 393 -11.33 11.33 12.27
CA PRO A 393 -11.83 10.19 13.04
C PRO A 393 -12.29 10.63 14.43
N GLN A 394 -13.53 10.28 14.80
CA GLN A 394 -14.18 10.81 16.01
C GLN A 394 -13.77 10.10 17.31
N THR A 395 -13.00 9.02 17.18
CA THR A 395 -12.64 8.07 18.24
C THR A 395 -11.19 8.20 18.67
N THR A 396 -10.37 8.95 17.94
CA THR A 396 -8.93 9.08 18.18
C THR A 396 -8.56 10.52 18.51
N ARG A 397 -7.27 10.77 18.80
CA ARG A 397 -6.76 12.13 19.03
C ARG A 397 -6.89 13.06 17.82
N ALA A 398 -7.08 12.51 16.62
CA ALA A 398 -7.25 13.30 15.41
C ALA A 398 -8.47 14.23 15.53
N LYS A 399 -9.51 13.82 16.27
CA LYS A 399 -10.67 14.66 16.62
C LYS A 399 -10.31 15.96 17.33
N LEU A 400 -9.26 15.96 18.16
CA LEU A 400 -8.84 17.18 18.87
C LEU A 400 -7.95 18.07 18.00
N ARG A 401 -7.39 17.52 16.91
CA ARG A 401 -6.51 18.24 15.98
C ARG A 401 -7.31 18.98 14.91
N GLY A 402 -8.29 18.31 14.32
CA GLY A 402 -9.26 18.91 13.41
C GLY A 402 -10.27 19.74 14.17
#